data_AF-A0A352DLI1-F1
#
_entry.id   AF-A0A352DLI1-F1
#
_cell.length_a   1.000
_cell.length_b   1.000
_cell.length_c   1.000
_cell.angle_alpha   90.00
_cell.angle_beta   90.00
_cell.angle_gamma   90.00
#
_symmetry.space_group_name_H-M   'P 1'
#
loop_
_entity.id
_entity.type
_entity.pdbx_description
1 polymer ?
#
loop_
_entity_poly.entity_id
_entity_poly.type
_entity_poly.pdbx_seq_one_letter_code
_entity_poly.pdbx_strand_id
1 'polypeptide(L)'
;FYWGGTWIVVNPATDNGNEAREFIISATSDEKQLADYAVKKPEYVNNSKVMDDLIGSKTVFNEVITNNLNGQNFYEALAENAKGIDFKGLITPYDATIKTDFIDAVKTEYLEGSGDWDATQEAFKDLVSEHISSLEWDD
;
A
#
# COMPACT_ATOMS: atom_id res chain seq x y z
N PHE A 1 -11.63 1.83 0.07
CA PHE A 1 -10.52 1.72 -0.88
C PHE A 1 -9.25 1.93 -0.07
N TYR A 2 -8.41 0.90 0.07
CA TYR A 2 -7.14 1.01 0.79
C TYR A 2 -6.04 1.26 -0.24
N TRP A 3 -5.43 2.44 -0.20
CA TRP A 3 -4.23 2.74 -0.98
C TRP A 3 -3.00 2.33 -0.17
N GLY A 4 -2.21 1.41 -0.71
CA GLY A 4 -1.01 0.89 -0.07
C GLY A 4 -0.63 -0.51 -0.56
N GLY A 5 0.27 -1.14 0.17
CA GLY A 5 0.64 -2.55 0.05
C GLY A 5 1.10 -3.04 1.43
N THR A 6 0.98 -4.34 1.69
CA THR A 6 1.33 -4.92 2.99
C THR A 6 2.78 -5.34 3.02
N TRP A 7 3.49 -4.98 4.08
CA TRP A 7 4.89 -5.34 4.30
C TRP A 7 4.98 -6.24 5.52
N ILE A 8 5.86 -7.23 5.46
CA ILE A 8 6.15 -8.13 6.58
C ILE A 8 7.55 -7.78 7.07
N VAL A 9 7.67 -7.38 8.32
CA VAL A 9 8.94 -7.07 8.98
C VAL A 9 9.11 -7.96 10.21
N VAL A 10 10.36 -8.31 10.51
CA VAL A 10 10.70 -9.18 11.63
C VAL A 10 11.44 -8.34 12.67
N ASN A 11 11.07 -8.49 13.94
CA ASN A 11 11.83 -7.89 15.02
C ASN A 11 13.25 -8.48 15.03
N PRO A 12 14.32 -7.65 14.99
CA PRO A 12 15.70 -8.15 15.01
C PRO A 12 16.03 -9.03 16.22
N ALA A 13 15.27 -8.92 17.32
CA ALA A 13 15.40 -9.74 18.51
C ALA A 13 14.64 -11.09 18.46
N THR A 14 14.11 -11.48 17.29
CA THR A 14 13.43 -12.77 17.13
C THR A 14 14.35 -13.94 17.44
N ASP A 15 13.82 -14.94 18.13
CA ASP A 15 14.47 -16.23 18.39
C ASP A 15 14.18 -17.28 17.31
N ASN A 16 13.26 -16.97 16.37
CA ASN A 16 12.79 -17.86 15.30
C ASN A 16 13.06 -17.26 13.90
N GLY A 17 14.29 -16.78 13.68
CA GLY A 17 14.65 -16.05 12.46
C GLY A 17 14.54 -16.87 11.17
N ASN A 18 14.79 -18.18 11.24
CA ASN A 18 14.71 -19.06 10.07
C ASN A 18 13.25 -19.26 9.63
N GLU A 19 12.36 -19.55 10.58
CA GLU A 19 10.93 -19.74 10.35
C GLU A 19 10.29 -18.45 9.84
N ALA A 20 10.67 -17.29 10.41
CA ALA A 20 10.21 -16.00 9.93
C ALA A 20 10.64 -15.74 8.47
N ARG A 21 11.89 -16.08 8.12
CA ARG A 21 12.38 -15.98 6.74
C ARG A 21 11.61 -16.90 5.80
N GLU A 22 11.41 -18.16 6.18
CA GLU A 22 10.66 -19.13 5.38
C GLU A 22 9.23 -18.66 5.14
N PHE A 23 8.56 -18.17 6.18
CA PHE A 23 7.23 -17.58 6.06
C PHE A 23 7.19 -16.39 5.09
N ILE A 24 8.14 -15.45 5.20
CA ILE A 24 8.22 -14.29 4.31
C ILE A 24 8.40 -14.77 2.86
N ILE A 25 9.35 -15.66 2.58
CA ILE A 25 9.58 -16.18 1.23
C ILE A 25 8.32 -16.85 0.68
N SER A 26 7.65 -17.66 1.51
CA SER A 26 6.38 -18.32 1.14
C SER A 26 5.29 -17.30 0.78
N ALA A 27 5.20 -16.19 1.52
CA ALA A 27 4.18 -15.18 1.34
C ALA A 27 4.49 -14.14 0.25
N THR A 28 5.76 -13.93 -0.11
CA THR A 28 6.19 -12.80 -0.94
C THR A 28 7.02 -13.17 -2.17
N SER A 29 7.43 -14.43 -2.32
CA SER A 29 8.41 -14.80 -3.35
C SER A 29 8.20 -16.15 -4.03
N ASP A 30 7.54 -17.11 -3.37
CA ASP A 30 7.19 -18.39 -4.01
C ASP A 30 6.14 -18.17 -5.13
N GLU A 31 6.59 -18.26 -6.37
CA GLU A 31 5.77 -17.96 -7.55
C GLU A 31 4.49 -18.81 -7.62
N LYS A 32 4.57 -20.09 -7.24
CA LYS A 32 3.43 -20.99 -7.30
C LYS A 32 2.39 -20.59 -6.25
N GLN A 33 2.83 -20.33 -5.02
CA GLN A 33 1.93 -19.91 -3.95
C GLN A 33 1.32 -18.54 -4.24
N LEU A 34 2.10 -17.60 -4.75
CA LEU A 34 1.62 -16.28 -5.16
C LEU A 34 0.59 -16.37 -6.29
N ALA A 35 0.82 -17.20 -7.30
CA ALA A 35 -0.15 -17.42 -8.38
C ALA A 35 -1.45 -18.04 -7.85
N ASP A 36 -1.35 -19.08 -7.02
CA ASP A 36 -2.50 -19.71 -6.37
C ASP A 36 -3.29 -18.71 -5.51
N TYR A 37 -2.58 -17.83 -4.79
CA TYR A 37 -3.17 -16.80 -3.93
C TYR A 37 -3.89 -15.72 -4.74
N ALA A 38 -3.24 -15.19 -5.79
CA ALA A 38 -3.80 -14.19 -6.69
C ALA A 38 -5.14 -14.64 -7.30
N VAL A 39 -5.25 -15.91 -7.69
CA VAL A 39 -6.47 -16.47 -8.28
C VAL A 39 -7.54 -16.77 -7.23
N LYS A 40 -7.16 -17.36 -6.08
CA LYS A 40 -8.14 -17.76 -5.05
C LYS A 40 -8.72 -16.57 -4.28
N LYS A 41 -7.97 -15.47 -4.16
CA LYS A 41 -8.36 -14.29 -3.38
C LYS A 41 -8.53 -13.01 -4.22
N PRO A 42 -8.68 -13.16 -5.55
CA PRO A 42 -8.50 -12.05 -6.50
C PRO A 42 -7.58 -10.93 -6.02
N GLU A 43 -6.33 -11.28 -5.67
CA GLU A 43 -5.32 -10.32 -5.19
C GLU A 43 -4.27 -9.98 -6.25
N TYR A 44 -3.83 -8.72 -6.28
CA TYR A 44 -2.68 -8.30 -7.07
C TYR A 44 -1.40 -8.51 -6.23
N VAL A 45 -0.56 -9.47 -6.62
CA VAL A 45 0.65 -9.82 -5.87
C VAL A 45 1.87 -9.00 -6.29
N ASN A 46 2.89 -8.95 -5.42
CA ASN A 46 4.11 -8.16 -5.62
C ASN A 46 5.05 -8.68 -6.72
N ASN A 47 4.90 -9.94 -7.14
CA ASN A 47 5.78 -10.55 -8.13
C ASN A 47 5.29 -10.25 -9.56
N SER A 48 5.98 -9.35 -10.26
CA SER A 48 5.61 -8.91 -11.61
C SER A 48 5.56 -10.05 -12.62
N LYS A 49 6.50 -11.01 -12.56
CA LYS A 49 6.49 -12.19 -13.44
C LYS A 49 5.21 -13.01 -13.26
N VAL A 50 4.80 -13.26 -12.01
CA VAL A 50 3.54 -13.97 -11.72
C VAL A 50 2.34 -13.21 -12.28
N MET A 51 2.31 -11.87 -12.11
CA MET A 51 1.24 -11.06 -12.67
C MET A 51 1.21 -11.12 -14.19
N ASP A 52 2.36 -10.97 -14.86
CA ASP A 52 2.50 -11.05 -16.31
C ASP A 52 2.06 -12.42 -16.86
N ASP A 53 2.47 -13.51 -16.20
CA ASP A 53 2.10 -14.88 -16.58
C ASP A 53 0.57 -15.10 -16.50
N LEU A 54 -0.08 -14.61 -15.45
CA LEU A 54 -1.54 -14.74 -15.26
C LEU A 54 -2.32 -13.83 -16.23
N ILE A 55 -1.83 -12.61 -16.46
CA ILE A 55 -2.41 -11.68 -17.43
C ILE A 55 -2.31 -12.24 -18.85
N GLY A 56 -1.13 -12.73 -19.25
CA GLY A 56 -0.90 -13.36 -20.55
C GLY A 56 -1.74 -14.61 -20.78
N SER A 57 -2.05 -15.34 -19.70
CA SER A 57 -2.96 -16.49 -19.69
C SER A 57 -4.45 -16.13 -19.73
N LYS A 58 -4.79 -14.83 -19.76
CA LYS A 58 -6.17 -14.31 -19.71
C LYS A 58 -6.98 -14.83 -18.52
N THR A 59 -6.33 -15.00 -17.37
CA THR A 59 -6.97 -15.45 -16.15
C THR A 59 -8.10 -14.51 -15.74
N VAL A 60 -9.27 -15.07 -15.42
CA VAL A 60 -10.40 -14.33 -14.84
C VAL A 60 -10.29 -14.40 -13.32
N PHE A 61 -9.79 -13.34 -12.70
CA PHE A 61 -9.54 -13.29 -11.25
C PHE A 61 -10.81 -13.15 -10.42
N ASN A 62 -11.78 -12.38 -10.93
CA ASN A 62 -13.08 -12.20 -10.30
C ASN A 62 -14.14 -11.97 -11.38
N GLU A 63 -15.00 -12.95 -11.60
CA GLU A 63 -16.02 -12.92 -12.64
C GLU A 63 -17.00 -11.74 -12.48
N VAL A 64 -17.41 -11.43 -11.25
CA VAL A 64 -18.33 -10.32 -10.98
C VAL A 64 -17.70 -8.98 -11.37
N ILE A 65 -16.46 -8.75 -10.96
CA ILE A 65 -15.74 -7.50 -11.27
C ILE A 65 -15.47 -7.42 -12.78
N THR A 66 -14.98 -8.49 -13.40
CA THR A 66 -14.71 -8.54 -14.84
C THR A 66 -15.98 -8.24 -15.65
N ASN A 67 -17.13 -8.79 -15.27
CA ASN A 67 -18.40 -8.52 -15.95
C ASN A 67 -18.86 -7.08 -15.76
N ASN A 68 -18.69 -6.50 -14.57
CA ASN A 68 -18.98 -5.09 -14.32
C ASN A 68 -18.09 -4.14 -15.14
N LEU A 69 -16.92 -4.61 -15.57
CA LEU A 69 -15.98 -3.89 -16.44
C LEU A 69 -16.05 -4.35 -17.90
N ASN A 70 -17.19 -4.90 -18.35
CA ASN A 70 -17.43 -5.32 -19.73
C ASN A 70 -16.40 -6.33 -20.28
N GLY A 71 -15.89 -7.22 -19.43
CA GLY A 71 -14.91 -8.23 -19.81
C GLY A 71 -13.46 -7.78 -19.76
N GLN A 72 -13.18 -6.55 -19.28
CA GLN A 72 -11.80 -6.06 -19.13
C GLN A 72 -11.02 -6.91 -18.13
N ASN A 73 -9.78 -7.26 -18.50
CA ASN A 73 -8.80 -7.74 -17.54
C ASN A 73 -8.23 -6.55 -16.75
N PHE A 74 -8.84 -6.23 -15.62
CA PHE A 74 -8.42 -5.08 -14.81
C PHE A 74 -6.99 -5.21 -14.27
N TYR A 75 -6.42 -6.41 -14.17
CA TYR A 75 -5.02 -6.59 -13.76
C TYR A 75 -4.02 -6.17 -14.82
N GLU A 76 -4.37 -6.24 -16.10
CA GLU A 76 -3.53 -5.70 -17.17
C GLU A 76 -3.35 -4.18 -17.00
N ALA A 77 -4.45 -3.47 -16.72
CA ALA A 77 -4.41 -2.05 -16.44
C ALA A 77 -3.60 -1.75 -15.16
N LEU A 78 -3.79 -2.52 -14.08
CA LEU A 78 -3.02 -2.34 -12.85
C LEU A 78 -1.51 -2.60 -13.06
N ALA A 79 -1.15 -3.62 -13.84
CA ALA A 79 0.24 -3.96 -14.14
C ALA A 79 0.94 -2.89 -14.97
N GLU A 80 0.22 -2.27 -15.92
CA GLU A 80 0.76 -1.13 -16.66
C GLU A 80 0.98 0.10 -15.76
N ASN A 81 0.01 0.42 -14.89
CA ASN A 81 0.16 1.51 -13.93
C ASN A 81 1.30 1.25 -12.93
N ALA A 82 1.49 0.01 -12.49
CA ALA A 82 2.53 -0.37 -11.55
C ALA A 82 3.95 -0.05 -12.05
N LYS A 83 4.18 -0.07 -13.37
CA LYS A 83 5.47 0.28 -13.99
C LYS A 83 5.83 1.77 -13.85
N GLY A 84 4.83 2.62 -13.64
CA GLY A 84 5.01 4.07 -13.45
C GLY A 84 5.28 4.47 -12.01
N ILE A 85 5.26 3.53 -11.06
CA ILE A 85 5.45 3.84 -9.64
C ILE A 85 6.93 4.09 -9.35
N ASP A 86 7.25 5.27 -8.82
CA ASP A 86 8.57 5.63 -8.30
C ASP A 86 8.48 5.93 -6.81
N PHE A 87 9.12 5.09 -5.99
CA PHE A 87 9.19 5.26 -4.54
C PHE A 87 10.50 5.89 -4.07
N LYS A 88 11.39 6.30 -4.98
CA LYS A 88 12.72 6.76 -4.63
C LYS A 88 12.65 8.02 -3.77
N GLY A 89 13.08 7.87 -2.52
CA GLY A 89 13.12 8.97 -1.54
C GLY A 89 11.76 9.36 -0.96
N LEU A 90 10.69 8.60 -1.23
CA LEU A 90 9.34 8.92 -0.74
C LEU A 90 9.00 8.28 0.61
N ILE A 91 9.64 7.15 0.94
CA ILE A 91 9.37 6.43 2.19
C ILE A 91 10.30 6.93 3.29
N THR A 92 9.73 7.35 4.41
CA THR A 92 10.48 7.86 5.57
C THR A 92 10.12 7.11 6.85
N PRO A 93 10.96 7.17 7.90
CA PRO A 93 10.59 6.68 9.23
C PRO A 93 9.37 7.39 9.84
N TYR A 94 8.96 8.52 9.27
CA TYR A 94 7.91 9.40 9.79
C TYR A 94 6.54 9.16 9.14
N ASP A 95 6.45 8.37 8.07
CA ASP A 95 5.24 8.25 7.25
C ASP A 95 4.00 7.84 8.05
N ALA A 96 4.17 6.94 9.03
CA ALA A 96 3.08 6.48 9.88
C ALA A 96 2.54 7.61 10.76
N THR A 97 3.43 8.40 11.37
CA THR A 97 3.06 9.55 12.21
C THR A 97 2.42 10.64 11.37
N ILE A 98 3.07 11.07 10.28
CA ILE A 98 2.54 12.08 9.37
C ILE A 98 1.16 11.70 8.84
N LYS A 99 0.96 10.42 8.48
CA LYS A 99 -0.35 9.94 8.03
C LYS A 99 -1.41 10.01 9.12
N THR A 100 -1.07 9.64 10.35
CA THR A 100 -1.99 9.75 11.49
C THR A 100 -2.36 11.22 11.74
N ASP A 101 -1.37 12.11 11.79
CA ASP A 101 -1.59 13.54 12.02
C ASP A 101 -2.49 14.16 10.93
N PHE A 102 -2.28 13.77 9.67
CA PHE A 102 -3.14 14.20 8.56
C PHE A 102 -4.58 13.72 8.73
N ILE A 103 -4.77 12.44 9.07
CA ILE A 103 -6.10 11.86 9.28
C ILE A 103 -6.80 12.55 10.45
N ASP A 104 -6.08 12.81 11.54
CA ASP A 104 -6.61 13.46 12.73
C ASP A 104 -7.01 14.91 12.41
N ALA A 105 -6.15 15.69 11.75
CA ALA A 105 -6.49 17.06 11.33
C ALA A 105 -7.72 17.09 10.40
N VAL A 106 -7.78 16.23 9.38
CA VAL A 106 -8.94 16.15 8.49
C VAL A 106 -10.21 15.79 9.27
N LYS A 107 -10.10 14.86 10.21
CA LYS A 107 -11.25 14.45 11.01
C LYS A 107 -11.73 15.61 11.90
N THR A 108 -10.84 16.21 12.67
CA THR A 108 -11.23 17.17 13.72
C THR A 108 -11.53 18.55 13.17
N GLU A 109 -10.78 19.02 12.18
CA GLU A 109 -10.91 20.38 11.65
C GLU A 109 -11.92 20.46 10.50
N TYR A 110 -11.80 19.56 9.52
CA TYR A 110 -12.59 19.61 8.28
C TYR A 110 -13.95 18.91 8.36
N LEU A 111 -14.00 17.72 8.96
CA LEU A 111 -15.19 16.87 8.95
C LEU A 111 -16.10 17.10 10.16
N GLU A 112 -15.52 17.11 11.36
CA GLU A 112 -16.25 17.27 12.63
C GLU A 112 -16.27 18.73 13.10
N GLY A 113 -15.28 19.52 12.68
CA GLY A 113 -15.11 20.93 13.02
C GLY A 113 -15.84 21.87 12.05
N SER A 114 -15.45 23.15 12.11
CA SER A 114 -15.95 24.20 11.21
C SER A 114 -14.86 24.81 10.35
N GLY A 115 -13.66 24.21 10.35
CA GLY A 115 -12.53 24.65 9.56
C GLY A 115 -12.71 24.33 8.09
N ASP A 116 -12.10 25.15 7.25
CA ASP A 116 -11.94 24.85 5.83
C ASP A 116 -10.65 24.06 5.58
N TRP A 117 -10.34 23.85 4.30
CA TRP A 117 -9.15 23.09 3.93
C TRP A 117 -7.86 23.78 4.36
N ASP A 118 -7.81 25.12 4.32
CA ASP A 118 -6.61 25.87 4.70
C ASP A 118 -6.37 25.73 6.22
N ALA A 119 -7.41 25.89 7.04
CA ALA A 119 -7.33 25.64 8.49
C ALA A 119 -6.90 24.19 8.80
N THR A 120 -7.39 23.22 8.03
CA THR A 120 -7.01 21.80 8.15
C THR A 120 -5.54 21.57 7.84
N GLN A 121 -5.00 22.24 6.83
CA GLN A 121 -3.59 22.14 6.46
C GLN A 121 -2.68 22.73 7.55
N GLU A 122 -3.07 23.83 8.16
CA GLU A 122 -2.31 24.43 9.27
C GLU A 122 -2.35 23.52 10.50
N ALA A 123 -3.53 23.01 10.89
CA ALA A 123 -3.65 22.06 11.99
C ALA A 123 -2.83 20.78 11.76
N PHE A 124 -2.79 20.28 10.52
CA PHE A 124 -1.95 19.14 10.16
C PHE A 124 -0.45 19.44 10.34
N LYS A 125 0.03 20.59 9.84
CA LYS A 125 1.44 20.99 9.99
C LYS A 125 1.81 21.16 11.46
N ASP A 126 0.93 21.75 12.26
CA ASP A 126 1.12 21.91 13.71
C ASP A 126 1.31 20.55 14.39
N LEU A 127 0.43 19.58 14.12
CA LEU A 127 0.54 18.21 14.66
C LEU A 127 1.86 17.52 14.26
N VAL A 128 2.23 17.62 12.98
CA VAL A 128 3.50 17.05 12.48
C VAL A 128 4.70 17.69 13.21
N SER A 129 4.68 19.00 13.41
CA SER A 129 5.74 19.73 14.11
C SER A 129 5.87 19.31 15.57
N GLU A 130 4.75 19.05 16.24
CA GLU A 130 4.70 18.62 17.64
C GLU A 130 5.26 17.19 17.79
N HIS A 131 4.84 16.28 16.92
CA HIS A 131 5.21 14.87 17.01
C HIS A 131 6.59 14.55 16.45
N ILE A 132 7.11 15.38 15.53
CA ILE A 132 8.37 15.13 14.84
C ILE A 132 9.27 16.37 14.92
N SER A 133 9.79 16.61 16.12
CA SER A 133 10.72 17.73 16.41
C SER A 133 12.07 17.66 15.68
N SER A 134 12.39 16.54 15.01
CA SER A 134 13.63 16.36 14.24
C SER A 134 13.48 16.67 12.76
N LEU A 135 12.28 17.03 12.28
CA LEU A 135 12.08 17.48 10.92
C LEU A 135 12.56 18.92 10.79
N GLU A 136 13.47 19.16 9.84
CA GLU A 136 13.78 20.52 9.37
C GLU A 136 13.11 20.72 8.02
N TRP A 137 12.33 21.79 7.88
CA TRP A 137 11.77 22.24 6.62
C TRP A 137 12.00 23.74 6.48
N ASP A 138 12.17 24.20 5.24
CA ASP A 138 12.25 25.62 4.93
C ASP A 138 10.85 26.26 5.11
N ASP A 139 10.80 27.41 5.79
CA ASP A 139 9.61 28.27 5.92
C ASP A 139 9.10 28.80 4.57
#